data_AF-A0A1E1VZH3-F1
#
_entry.id   AF-A0A1E1VZH3-F1
#
_cell.length_a   1.000
_cell.length_b   1.000
_cell.length_c   1.000
_cell.angle_alpha   90.00
_cell.angle_beta   90.00
_cell.angle_gamma   90.00
#
_symmetry.space_group_name_H-M   'P 1'
#
loop_
_entity.id
_entity.type
_entity.pdbx_description
1 polymer ?
#
loop_
_entity_poly.entity_id
_entity_poly.type
_entity_poly.pdbx_seq_one_letter_code
_entity_poly.pdbx_strand_id
1 'polypeptide(L)'
;PTKPTTASETFTQRDLAAKTASNLHKTNQKGNYEKSKVIILSDQYGKGVRNSLQVMLGDNYEVFSYCKPGAKLEEILNSCNTEISKLTQTDYVVLIGFSNDNNP
;
A
#
# COMPACT_ATOMS: atom_id res chain seq x y z
N PRO A 1 -1.54 -8.86 -70.21
CA PRO A 1 -1.51 -8.06 -68.96
C PRO A 1 -2.15 -8.84 -67.80
N THR A 2 -1.32 -9.55 -67.05
CA THR A 2 -1.68 -10.37 -65.88
C THR A 2 -1.91 -9.49 -64.64
N LYS A 3 -3.03 -9.69 -63.94
CA LYS A 3 -3.36 -9.06 -62.65
C LYS A 3 -2.39 -9.55 -61.55
N PRO A 4 -2.07 -8.73 -60.53
CA PRO A 4 -1.31 -9.19 -59.37
C PRO A 4 -2.20 -10.03 -58.45
N THR A 5 -1.71 -11.22 -58.11
CA THR A 5 -2.29 -12.15 -57.13
C THR A 5 -2.08 -11.60 -55.72
N THR A 6 -3.16 -11.36 -55.01
CA THR A 6 -3.19 -11.04 -53.58
C THR A 6 -2.72 -12.26 -52.78
N ALA A 7 -1.63 -12.13 -52.02
CA ALA A 7 -1.20 -13.16 -51.09
C ALA A 7 -2.20 -13.23 -49.92
N SER A 8 -3.02 -14.27 -49.86
CA SER A 8 -3.79 -14.60 -48.67
C SER A 8 -2.85 -15.14 -47.60
N GLU A 9 -2.67 -14.35 -46.54
CA GLU A 9 -1.95 -14.74 -45.33
C GLU A 9 -2.58 -16.01 -44.73
N THR A 10 -1.86 -17.12 -44.79
CA THR A 10 -2.30 -18.38 -44.17
C THR A 10 -1.90 -18.34 -42.70
N PHE A 11 -2.82 -17.94 -41.83
CA PHE A 11 -2.64 -17.99 -40.37
C PHE A 11 -2.56 -19.45 -39.91
N THR A 12 -1.43 -19.85 -39.33
CA THR A 12 -1.23 -21.22 -38.84
C THR A 12 -1.76 -21.37 -37.41
N GLN A 13 -2.08 -22.61 -37.01
CA GLN A 13 -2.49 -22.89 -35.61
C GLN A 13 -1.43 -22.49 -34.58
N ARG A 14 -0.14 -22.42 -34.97
CA ARG A 14 0.94 -21.90 -34.13
C ARG A 14 0.80 -20.41 -33.87
N ASP A 15 0.37 -19.64 -34.87
CA ASP A 15 0.15 -18.20 -34.72
C ASP A 15 -1.03 -17.91 -33.79
N LEU A 16 -2.08 -18.74 -33.87
CA LEU A 16 -3.24 -18.65 -32.98
C LEU A 16 -2.89 -19.06 -31.55
N ALA A 17 -2.10 -20.12 -31.38
CA ALA A 17 -1.60 -20.57 -30.08
C ALA A 17 -0.64 -19.55 -29.45
N ALA A 18 0.24 -18.92 -30.24
CA ALA A 18 1.16 -17.87 -29.77
C ALA A 18 0.39 -16.62 -29.33
N LYS A 19 -0.64 -16.19 -30.09
CA LYS A 19 -1.54 -15.11 -29.65
C LYS A 19 -2.26 -15.47 -28.35
N THR A 20 -2.78 -16.70 -28.24
CA THR A 20 -3.50 -17.18 -27.05
C THR A 20 -2.58 -17.23 -25.82
N ALA A 21 -1.36 -17.74 -25.97
CA ALA A 21 -0.36 -17.77 -24.90
C ALA A 21 0.11 -16.37 -24.49
N SER A 22 0.27 -15.44 -25.45
CA SER A 22 0.64 -14.05 -25.17
C SER A 22 -0.43 -13.28 -24.41
N ASN A 23 -1.71 -13.63 -24.60
CA ASN A 23 -2.84 -13.06 -23.88
C ASN A 23 -3.01 -13.67 -22.48
N LEU A 24 -2.64 -14.94 -22.30
CA LEU A 24 -2.67 -15.59 -20.99
C LEU A 24 -1.62 -15.02 -20.02
N HIS A 25 -0.53 -14.45 -20.54
CA HIS A 25 0.53 -13.82 -19.74
C HIS A 25 0.24 -12.35 -19.37
N LYS A 26 -0.87 -11.77 -19.84
CA LYS A 26 -1.20 -10.33 -19.64
C LYS A 26 -2.24 -10.04 -18.54
N THR A 27 -2.69 -11.03 -17.77
CA THR A 27 -3.78 -10.85 -16.79
C THR A 27 -3.36 -10.81 -15.33
N ASN A 28 -2.06 -10.78 -15.03
CA ASN A 28 -1.55 -10.54 -13.66
C ASN A 28 -0.80 -9.21 -13.53
N GLN A 29 -1.32 -8.15 -14.16
CA GLN A 29 -1.03 -6.81 -13.66
C GLN A 29 -1.83 -6.65 -12.38
N LYS A 30 -1.27 -7.15 -11.25
CA LYS A 30 -1.71 -6.74 -9.92
C LYS A 30 -1.60 -5.22 -9.93
N GLY A 31 -2.74 -4.53 -10.09
CA GLY A 31 -2.76 -3.07 -10.09
C GLY A 31 -1.95 -2.61 -8.90
N ASN A 32 -1.00 -1.69 -9.12
CA ASN A 32 -0.12 -1.19 -8.09
C ASN A 32 -0.92 -0.22 -7.20
N TYR A 33 -2.01 -0.71 -6.60
CA TYR A 33 -2.78 0.01 -5.62
C TYR A 33 -1.87 0.19 -4.41
N GLU A 34 -1.41 1.43 -4.20
CA GLU A 34 -0.62 1.79 -3.02
C GLU A 34 -1.44 1.39 -1.78
N LYS A 35 -0.83 0.64 -0.87
CA LYS A 35 -1.51 0.19 0.36
C LYS A 35 -1.87 1.42 1.19
N SER A 36 -3.06 1.44 1.76
CA SER A 36 -3.47 2.47 2.72
C SER A 36 -2.54 2.43 3.93
N LYS A 37 -2.15 3.60 4.44
CA LYS A 37 -1.23 3.72 5.58
C LYS A 37 -2.01 3.85 6.88
N VAL A 38 -1.50 3.22 7.93
CA VAL A 38 -1.96 3.43 9.30
C VAL A 38 -0.77 3.84 10.14
N ILE A 39 -0.81 5.04 10.72
CA ILE A 39 0.24 5.55 11.59
C ILE A 39 -0.24 5.52 13.04
N ILE A 40 0.43 4.76 13.88
CA ILE A 40 0.18 4.74 15.32
C ILE A 40 1.14 5.72 16.00
N LEU A 41 0.60 6.70 16.70
CA LEU A 41 1.32 7.69 17.48
C LEU A 41 1.11 7.39 18.96
N SER A 42 2.18 7.11 19.70
CA SER A 42 2.01 6.64 21.07
C SER A 42 3.16 6.94 22.03
N ASP A 43 2.84 6.91 23.32
CA ASP A 43 3.80 6.84 24.41
C ASP A 43 4.18 5.36 24.70
N GLN A 44 4.72 5.06 25.89
CA GLN A 44 5.10 3.70 26.30
C GLN A 44 3.98 2.65 26.18
N TYR A 45 2.70 3.06 26.22
CA TYR A 45 1.54 2.15 26.19
C TYR A 45 1.20 1.66 24.78
N GLY A 46 1.71 2.30 23.72
CA GLY A 46 1.54 1.82 22.34
C GLY A 46 2.49 0.69 21.95
N LYS A 47 3.41 0.29 22.84
CA LYS A 47 4.40 -0.76 22.54
C LYS A 47 3.72 -2.08 22.18
N GLY A 48 4.02 -2.59 20.98
CA GLY A 48 3.50 -3.86 20.48
C GLY A 48 2.17 -3.79 19.72
N VAL A 49 1.46 -2.65 19.75
CA VAL A 49 0.18 -2.49 19.04
C VAL A 49 0.33 -2.66 17.52
N ARG A 50 1.45 -2.18 16.96
CA ARG A 50 1.75 -2.24 15.53
C ARG A 50 1.64 -3.63 14.94
N ASN A 51 2.23 -4.63 15.59
CA ASN A 51 2.24 -6.00 15.06
C ASN A 51 0.84 -6.61 15.06
N SER A 52 0.10 -6.45 16.16
CA SER A 52 -1.28 -6.91 16.26
C SER A 52 -2.16 -6.26 15.20
N LEU A 53 -2.03 -4.94 15.02
CA LEU A 53 -2.82 -4.20 14.05
C LEU A 53 -2.46 -4.57 12.60
N GLN A 54 -1.17 -4.77 12.29
CA GLN A 54 -0.74 -5.24 10.97
C GLN A 54 -1.31 -6.62 10.64
N VAL A 55 -1.34 -7.55 11.60
CA VAL A 55 -1.91 -8.89 11.39
C VAL A 55 -3.42 -8.82 11.13
N MET A 56 -4.14 -7.99 11.88
CA MET A 56 -5.60 -7.84 11.72
C MET A 56 -5.99 -7.16 10.40
N LEU A 57 -5.23 -6.14 9.97
CA LEU A 57 -5.52 -5.39 8.74
C LEU A 57 -5.00 -6.08 7.47
N GLY A 58 -4.08 -7.04 7.62
CA GLY A 58 -3.52 -7.82 6.53
C GLY A 58 -2.78 -6.95 5.51
N ASP A 59 -2.76 -7.41 4.26
CA ASP A 59 -1.97 -6.79 3.20
C ASP A 59 -2.57 -5.54 2.57
N ASN A 60 -3.81 -5.19 2.92
CA ASN A 60 -4.46 -3.98 2.39
C ASN A 60 -3.88 -2.69 3.00
N TYR A 61 -3.23 -2.83 4.16
CA TYR A 61 -2.68 -1.72 4.91
C TYR A 61 -1.19 -1.90 5.21
N GLU A 62 -0.50 -0.78 5.33
CA GLU A 62 0.85 -0.71 5.88
C GLU A 62 0.82 0.04 7.21
N VAL A 63 1.17 -0.68 8.30
CA VAL A 63 1.08 -0.14 9.66
C VAL A 63 2.45 0.30 10.17
N PHE A 64 2.54 1.58 10.51
CA PHE A 64 3.68 2.23 11.13
C PHE A 64 3.38 2.56 12.59
N SER A 65 4.42 2.64 13.41
CA SER A 65 4.28 3.07 14.80
C SER A 65 5.45 3.95 15.20
N TYR A 66 5.09 5.12 15.73
CA TYR A 66 5.98 6.06 16.39
C TYR A 66 5.65 6.00 17.88
N CYS A 67 6.48 5.29 18.62
CA CYS A 67 6.38 5.12 20.06
C CYS A 67 7.52 5.90 20.72
N LYS A 68 7.18 6.93 21.49
CA LYS A 68 8.14 7.76 22.24
C LYS A 68 7.84 7.67 23.74
N PRO A 69 8.48 6.73 24.48
CA PRO A 69 8.25 6.56 25.92
C PRO A 69 8.49 7.85 26.70
N GLY A 70 7.60 8.16 27.65
CA GLY A 70 7.72 9.35 28.51
C GLY A 70 7.41 10.68 27.82
N ALA A 71 7.09 10.67 26.52
CA ALA A 71 6.74 11.89 25.80
C ALA A 71 5.35 12.40 26.18
N LYS A 72 5.21 13.72 26.25
CA LYS A 72 3.93 14.43 26.22
C LYS A 72 3.30 14.34 24.83
N LEU A 73 1.98 14.52 24.71
CA LEU A 73 1.29 14.36 23.43
C LEU A 73 1.83 15.31 22.35
N GLU A 74 2.13 16.56 22.72
CA GLU A 74 2.66 17.55 21.79
C GLU A 74 3.98 17.09 21.14
N GLU A 75 4.87 16.47 21.92
CA GLU A 75 6.14 15.95 21.41
C GLU A 75 5.92 14.81 20.41
N ILE A 76 4.93 13.95 20.64
CA ILE A 76 4.58 12.85 19.75
C ILE A 76 4.04 13.42 18.43
N LEU A 77 3.12 14.38 18.49
CA LEU A 77 2.54 15.03 17.30
C LEU A 77 3.62 15.74 16.47
N ASN A 78 4.52 16.48 17.11
CA ASN A 78 5.60 17.20 16.45
C ASN A 78 6.58 16.25 15.75
N SER A 79 6.87 15.09 16.33
CA SER A 79 7.79 14.12 15.75
C SER A 79 7.30 13.44 14.46
N CYS A 80 6.02 13.56 14.13
CA CYS A 80 5.41 12.88 12.98
C CYS A 80 4.83 13.83 11.92
N ASN A 81 5.05 15.14 12.07
CA ASN A 81 4.41 16.17 11.27
C ASN A 81 4.70 16.00 9.76
N THR A 82 5.94 15.63 9.41
CA THR A 82 6.34 15.37 8.02
C THR A 82 5.64 14.17 7.40
N GLU A 83 5.31 13.14 8.19
CA GLU A 83 4.67 11.93 7.66
C GLU A 83 3.15 12.04 7.63
N ILE A 84 2.57 12.74 8.61
CA ILE A 84 1.15 13.08 8.62
C ILE A 84 0.81 13.97 7.41
N SER A 85 1.68 14.90 7.03
CA SER A 85 1.43 15.79 5.88
C SER A 85 1.41 15.08 4.52
N LYS A 86 1.90 13.84 4.44
CA LYS A 86 1.86 13.00 3.22
C LYS A 86 0.65 12.07 3.16
N LEU A 87 -0.19 12.06 4.19
CA LEU A 87 -1.37 11.18 4.25
C LEU A 87 -2.46 11.66 3.29
N THR A 88 -3.16 10.67 2.75
CA THR A 88 -4.31 10.82 1.86
C THR A 88 -5.61 10.51 2.60
N GLN A 89 -6.76 10.68 1.94
CA GLN A 89 -8.07 10.41 2.55
C GLN A 89 -8.30 8.94 2.92
N THR A 90 -7.49 8.03 2.38
CA THR A 90 -7.58 6.59 2.65
C THR A 90 -6.60 6.13 3.72
N ASP A 91 -5.86 7.05 4.31
CA ASP A 91 -4.88 6.78 5.36
C ASP A 91 -5.42 7.18 6.74
N TYR A 92 -4.90 6.54 7.78
CA TYR A 92 -5.41 6.67 9.14
C TYR A 92 -4.29 7.00 10.13
N VAL A 93 -4.61 7.85 11.10
CA VAL A 93 -3.75 8.10 12.27
C VAL A 93 -4.46 7.60 13.52
N VAL A 94 -3.81 6.74 14.28
CA VAL A 94 -4.27 6.23 15.57
C VAL A 94 -3.43 6.87 16.65
N LEU A 95 -4.06 7.64 17.53
CA LEU A 95 -3.40 8.31 18.64
C LEU A 95 -3.65 7.54 19.94
N ILE A 96 -2.58 7.06 20.59
CA ILE A 96 -2.62 6.33 21.87
C ILE A 96 -1.67 7.03 22.84
N GLY A 97 -2.17 8.01 23.58
CA GLY A 97 -1.35 8.82 24.49
C GLY A 97 -2.16 9.40 25.64
N PHE A 98 -1.77 10.58 26.09
CA PHE A 98 -2.31 11.33 27.26
C PHE A 98 -1.81 10.90 28.64
N SER A 99 -1.11 9.78 28.76
CA SER A 99 -0.68 9.27 30.08
C SER A 99 0.31 10.21 30.79
N ASN A 100 1.14 10.92 30.02
CA ASN A 100 2.18 11.81 30.54
C ASN A 100 1.77 13.30 30.54
N ASP A 101 0.61 13.66 29.98
CA ASP A 101 0.13 15.06 29.92
C ASP A 101 -0.55 15.53 31.22
N ASN A 102 -0.88 14.58 32.10
CA ASN A 102 -1.56 14.86 33.37
C ASN A 102 -0.63 15.40 34.45
N ASN A 103 0.66 15.58 34.15
CA ASN A 103 1.64 16.15 35.08
C ASN A 103 2.16 17.48 34.51
N PRO A 104 1.96 18.62 35.20
CA PRO A 104 2.39 19.94 34.73
C PRO A 104 3.89 19.97 34.41
#